data_AF-A0A8T4G8F7-F1
#
_entry.id   AF-A0A8T4G8F7-F1
#
_cell.length_a   1.000
_cell.length_b   1.000
_cell.length_c   1.000
_cell.angle_alpha   90.00
_cell.angle_beta   90.00
_cell.angle_gamma   90.00
#
_symmetry.space_group_name_H-M   'P 1'
#
loop_
_entity.id
_entity.type
_entity.pdbx_description
1 polymer ?
#
loop_
_entity_poly.entity_id
_entity_poly.type
_entity_poly.pdbx_seq_one_letter_code
_entity_poly.pdbx_strand_id
1 'polypeptide(L)' 'MPKIIEAVYENGVFKPLEKVNLKEGEKVRIRIEEDVVELAKSYAGVGGYKGRLSQEKLYGVEVDIFG' A
#
# COMPACT_ATOMS: atom_id res chain seq x y z
N MET A 1 17.82 4.93 -3.18
CA MET A 1 16.58 5.28 -2.45
C MET A 1 15.59 4.13 -2.63
N PRO A 2 14.91 3.68 -1.57
CA PRO A 2 13.77 2.79 -1.73
C PRO A 2 12.71 3.50 -2.57
N LYS A 3 12.11 2.79 -3.53
CA LYS A 3 11.01 3.28 -4.37
C LYS A 3 9.84 2.31 -4.20
N ILE A 4 8.65 2.85 -3.94
CA ILE A 4 7.41 2.07 -3.97
C ILE A 4 7.02 1.88 -5.43
N ILE A 5 6.74 0.64 -5.82
CA ILE A 5 6.33 0.28 -7.17
C ILE A 5 4.91 -0.28 -7.06
N GLU A 6 3.96 0.42 -7.65
CA GLU A 6 2.59 -0.10 -7.76
C GLU A 6 2.52 -1.16 -8.85
N ALA A 7 1.83 -2.27 -8.56
CA ALA A 7 1.69 -3.39 -9.48
C ALA A 7 0.33 -4.07 -9.35
N VAL A 8 -0.16 -4.64 -10.44
CA VAL A 8 -1.32 -5.53 -10.44
C VAL A 8 -0.86 -6.98 -10.43
N TYR A 9 -1.52 -7.81 -9.63
CA TYR A 9 -1.26 -9.25 -9.59
C TYR A 9 -2.28 -9.97 -10.46
N GLU A 10 -1.84 -10.49 -11.61
CA GLU A 10 -2.71 -11.16 -12.59
C GLU A 10 -2.06 -12.46 -13.07
N ASN A 11 -2.82 -13.55 -13.07
CA ASN A 11 -2.36 -14.87 -13.54
C ASN A 11 -1.05 -15.35 -12.87
N GLY A 12 -0.87 -15.05 -11.59
CA GLY A 12 0.32 -15.48 -10.85
C GLY A 12 1.53 -14.54 -10.94
N VAL A 13 1.41 -13.39 -11.63
CA VAL A 13 2.53 -12.49 -11.93
C VAL A 13 2.23 -11.06 -11.46
N PHE A 14 3.20 -10.43 -10.77
CA PHE A 14 3.16 -9.00 -10.45
C PHE A 14 3.58 -8.17 -11.68
N LYS A 15 2.67 -7.34 -12.19
CA LYS A 15 2.88 -6.47 -13.34
C LYS A 15 2.92 -5.01 -12.88
N PRO A 16 4.06 -4.31 -12.96
CA PRO A 16 4.15 -2.94 -12.48
C PRO A 16 3.33 -1.98 -13.36
N LEU A 17 2.72 -0.97 -12.74
CA LEU A 17 1.94 0.07 -13.43
C LEU A 17 2.83 1.11 -14.12
N GLU A 18 4.09 1.21 -13.69
CA GLU A 18 5.10 2.07 -14.27
C GLU A 18 6.37 1.28 -14.63
N LYS A 19 7.21 1.86 -15.49
CA LYS A 19 8.49 1.23 -15.87
C LYS A 19 9.43 1.19 -14.66
N VAL A 20 9.92 -0.02 -14.36
CA VAL A 20 10.92 -0.24 -13.31
C VAL A 20 12.29 -0.49 -13.93
N ASN A 21 13.30 0.24 -13.47
CA ASN A 21 14.68 0.11 -13.95
C ASN A 21 15.48 -0.85 -13.04
N LEU A 22 15.11 -2.13 -13.03
CA LEU A 22 15.87 -3.20 -12.36
C LEU A 22 16.67 -4.01 -13.37
N LYS A 23 17.75 -4.64 -12.92
CA LYS A 23 18.52 -5.58 -13.74
C LYS A 23 17.77 -6.89 -13.89
N GLU A 24 17.95 -7.56 -15.01
CA GLU A 24 17.40 -8.90 -15.21
C GLU A 24 17.98 -9.88 -14.17
N GLY A 25 17.11 -10.68 -13.55
CA GLY A 25 17.48 -11.61 -12.47
C GLY A 25 17.71 -10.95 -11.09
N GLU A 26 17.47 -9.65 -10.95
CA GLU A 26 17.60 -8.95 -9.66
C GLU A 26 16.54 -9.45 -8.66
N LYS A 27 16.99 -9.89 -7.48
CA LYS A 27 16.10 -10.32 -6.40
C LYS A 27 15.57 -9.10 -5.66
N VAL A 28 14.26 -8.98 -5.59
CA VAL A 28 13.58 -7.93 -4.81
C VAL A 28 12.74 -8.54 -3.69
N ARG A 29 12.47 -7.75 -2.66
CA ARG A 29 11.52 -8.11 -1.60
C ARG A 29 10.20 -7.41 -1.88
N ILE A 30 9.12 -8.18 -1.93
CA ILE A 30 7.76 -7.64 -2.08
C ILE A 30 7.14 -7.53 -0.69
N ARG A 31 6.51 -6.40 -0.41
CA ARG A 31 5.63 -6.21 0.73
C ARG A 31 4.22 -6.00 0.17
N ILE A 32 3.26 -6.76 0.69
CA ILE A 32 1.84 -6.55 0.41
C ILE A 32 1.35 -5.68 1.56
N GLU A 33 1.00 -4.44 1.26
CA GLU A 33 0.43 -3.50 2.22
C GLU A 33 -1.10 -3.57 2.08
N GLU A 34 -1.81 -3.69 3.20
CA GLU A 34 -3.27 -3.58 3.19
C GLU A 34 -3.62 -2.11 2.90
N ASP A 35 -4.60 -1.87 2.03
CA ASP A 35 -5.05 -0.50 1.77
C ASP A 35 -5.55 0.09 3.09
N VAL A 36 -4.87 1.14 3.56
CA VAL A 36 -5.22 1.84 4.81
C VAL A 36 -6.67 2.34 4.76
N VAL A 37 -7.23 2.61 3.59
CA VAL A 37 -8.66 2.93 3.42
C VAL A 37 -9.53 1.71 3.70
N GLU A 38 -9.13 0.53 3.26
CA GLU A 38 -9.85 -0.72 3.50
C GLU A 38 -9.73 -1.17 4.97
N LEU A 39 -8.54 -1.00 5.55
CA LEU A 39 -8.30 -1.16 6.98
C LEU A 39 -9.12 -0.14 7.79
N ALA A 40 -9.05 1.14 7.46
CA ALA A 40 -9.85 2.16 8.12
C ALA A 40 -11.35 1.91 7.98
N LYS A 41 -11.83 1.36 6.85
CA LYS A 41 -13.24 0.94 6.69
C LYS A 41 -13.59 -0.24 7.61
N SER A 42 -12.71 -1.24 7.74
CA SER A 42 -12.95 -2.39 8.63
C SER A 42 -12.96 -1.96 10.11
N TYR A 43 -12.09 -1.02 10.50
CA TYR A 43 -12.03 -0.46 11.84
C TYR A 43 -13.07 0.64 12.11
N ALA A 44 -13.54 1.39 11.11
CA ALA A 44 -14.59 2.41 11.27
C ALA A 44 -15.94 1.83 11.68
N GLY A 45 -16.15 0.51 11.56
CA GLY A 45 -17.26 -0.19 12.21
C GLY A 45 -17.20 -0.11 13.75
N VAL A 46 -16.01 0.09 14.32
CA VAL A 46 -15.76 0.34 15.74
C VAL A 46 -15.63 1.86 15.96
N GLY A 47 -16.74 2.59 15.85
CA GLY A 47 -16.82 3.99 16.32
C GLY A 47 -16.77 5.11 15.28
N GLY A 48 -16.71 4.81 13.98
CA GLY A 48 -17.04 5.72 12.85
C GLY A 48 -16.24 7.03 12.73
N TYR A 49 -15.24 7.06 11.84
CA TYR A 49 -14.58 8.30 11.42
C TYR A 49 -15.54 9.21 10.63
N LYS A 50 -15.74 10.45 11.08
CA LYS A 50 -16.69 11.43 10.51
C LYS A 50 -16.04 12.51 9.61
N GLY A 51 -14.96 12.18 8.91
CA GLY A 51 -14.21 13.14 8.10
C GLY A 51 -13.84 12.64 6.70
N ARG A 52 -13.27 13.53 5.88
CA ARG A 52 -12.62 13.18 4.61
C ARG A 52 -11.20 12.69 4.91
N LEU A 53 -10.87 11.47 4.48
CA LEU A 53 -9.51 10.92 4.59
C LEU A 53 -8.68 11.43 3.40
N SER A 54 -7.56 12.10 3.69
CA SER A 54 -6.54 12.46 2.70
C SER A 54 -5.38 11.45 2.75
N GLN A 55 -4.60 11.33 1.67
CA GLN A 55 -3.43 10.42 1.63
C GLN A 55 -2.45 10.67 2.78
N GLU A 56 -2.16 11.92 3.12
CA GLU A 56 -1.28 12.27 4.25
C GLU A 56 -1.84 11.80 5.59
N LYS A 57 -3.16 11.90 5.78
CA LYS A 57 -3.82 11.41 7.01
C LYS A 57 -3.82 9.88 7.08
N LEU A 58 -3.98 9.21 5.94
CA LEU A 58 -3.90 7.75 5.86
C LEU A 58 -2.49 7.28 6.22
N TYR A 59 -1.46 7.91 5.66
CA TYR A 59 -0.08 7.59 5.98
C TYR A 59 0.25 7.81 7.47
N GLY A 60 -0.27 8.88 8.08
CA GLY A 60 -0.13 9.10 9.52
C GLY A 60 -0.76 7.98 10.37
N VAL A 61 -1.97 7.56 10.02
CA VAL A 61 -2.65 6.43 10.68
C VAL A 61 -1.89 5.11 10.50
N GLU A 62 -1.33 4.88 9.31
CA GLU A 62 -0.51 3.69 9.04
C GLU A 62 0.74 3.65 9.91
N VAL A 63 1.47 4.77 10.01
CA VAL A 63 2.64 4.91 10.88
C VAL A 63 2.24 4.68 12.35
N ASP A 64 1.12 5.24 12.78
CA ASP A 64 0.64 5.06 14.16
C ASP A 64 0.23 3.62 14.48
N ILE A 65 -0.31 2.86 13.51
CA ILE A 65 -0.75 1.47 13.69
C ILE A 65 0.41 0.47 13.59
N PHE A 66 1.32 0.67 12.64
CA PHE A 66 2.34 -0.32 12.27
C PHE A 66 3.77 0.01 12.71
N GLY A 67 4.06 1.26 13.11
CA GLY A 67 5.36 1.70 13.64
C GLY A 67 6.33 2.21 12.58
#